data_AF-A0A0B4XNQ0-F1
#
_entry.id   AF-A0A0B4XNQ0-F1
#
_cell.length_a   1.000
_cell.length_b   1.000
_cell.length_c   1.000
_cell.angle_alpha   90.00
_cell.angle_beta   90.00
_cell.angle_gamma   90.00
#
_symmetry.space_group_name_H-M   'P 1'
#
loop_
_entity.id
_entity.type
_entity.pdbx_description
1 polymer ?
#
loop_
_entity_poly.entity_id
_entity_poly.type
_entity_poly.pdbx_seq_one_letter_code
_entity_poly.pdbx_strand_id
1 'polypeptide(L)' 'MNRKTDTQATPDWEKDFNGAALIDAQGREIPITEDMVQQACAHLERAWHYPATATQQRQAG' A
#
# COMPACT_ATOMS: atom_id res chain seq x y z
N MET A 1 -38.96 20.23 7.96
CA MET A 1 -37.62 19.65 8.21
C MET A 1 -37.72 18.17 7.90
N ASN A 2 -37.36 17.75 6.68
CA ASN A 2 -37.58 16.39 6.22
C ASN A 2 -36.23 15.68 6.14
N ARG A 3 -35.81 15.01 7.23
CA ARG A 3 -34.72 14.04 7.15
C ARG A 3 -35.30 12.80 6.51
N LYS A 4 -35.12 12.64 5.19
CA LYS A 4 -35.21 11.33 4.58
C LYS A 4 -33.99 10.57 5.08
N THR A 5 -34.19 9.72 6.08
CA THR A 5 -33.25 8.64 6.39
C THR A 5 -33.39 7.63 5.28
N ASP A 6 -32.75 7.88 4.15
CA ASP A 6 -32.46 6.84 3.19
C ASP A 6 -31.37 5.97 3.83
N THR A 7 -31.80 5.03 4.67
CA THR A 7 -30.98 3.87 5.02
C THR A 7 -30.86 3.04 3.74
N GLN A 8 -30.02 3.50 2.82
CA GLN A 8 -29.63 2.75 1.65
C GLN A 8 -28.79 1.58 2.20
N ALA A 9 -29.41 0.41 2.31
CA ALA A 9 -28.68 -0.82 2.54
C ALA A 9 -27.62 -0.92 1.44
N THR A 10 -26.35 -0.83 1.81
CA THR A 10 -25.24 -1.07 0.88
C THR A 10 -25.43 -2.49 0.35
N PRO A 11 -25.52 -2.69 -0.97
CA PRO A 11 -25.72 -4.02 -1.52
C PRO A 11 -24.58 -4.95 -1.07
N ASP A 12 -24.86 -6.24 -0.88
CA ASP A 12 -23.95 -7.19 -0.24
C ASP A 12 -22.56 -7.26 -0.92
N TRP A 13 -22.49 -6.95 -2.22
CA TRP A 13 -21.23 -6.89 -2.98
C TRP A 13 -20.28 -5.76 -2.55
N GLU A 14 -20.77 -4.76 -1.83
CA GLU A 14 -19.96 -3.64 -1.31
C GLU A 14 -19.26 -4.00 0.01
N LYS A 15 -19.74 -5.01 0.73
CA LYS A 15 -19.08 -5.50 1.97
C LYS A 15 -17.81 -6.30 1.71
N ASP A 16 -17.72 -6.93 0.54
CA ASP A 16 -16.62 -7.84 0.21
C ASP A 16 -15.60 -7.20 -0.75
N PHE A 17 -15.86 -5.98 -1.24
CA PHE A 17 -15.01 -5.29 -2.19
C PHE A 17 -13.95 -4.43 -1.47
N ASN A 18 -12.73 -4.96 -1.37
CA ASN A 18 -11.59 -4.26 -0.74
C ASN A 18 -10.81 -3.33 -1.68
N GLY A 19 -11.26 -3.17 -2.94
CA GLY A 19 -10.58 -2.37 -3.96
C GLY A 19 -9.34 -3.03 -4.57
N ALA A 20 -8.39 -3.50 -3.74
CA ALA A 20 -7.16 -4.16 -4.17
C ALA A 20 -6.73 -5.31 -3.24
N ALA A 21 -6.05 -6.30 -3.80
CA ALA A 21 -5.57 -7.49 -3.09
C ALA A 21 -4.19 -7.94 -3.61
N LEU A 22 -3.43 -8.65 -2.78
CA LEU A 22 -2.28 -9.44 -3.20
C LEU A 22 -2.72 -10.85 -3.61
N ILE A 23 -2.07 -11.42 -4.62
CA ILE A 23 -2.26 -12.83 -4.97
C ILE A 23 -1.20 -13.65 -4.23
N ASP A 24 -1.63 -14.63 -3.42
CA ASP A 24 -0.71 -15.54 -2.76
C ASP A 24 -0.23 -16.68 -3.68
N ALA A 25 0.68 -17.52 -3.18
CA ALA A 25 1.24 -18.62 -3.95
C ALA A 25 0.20 -19.70 -4.36
N GLN A 26 -0.98 -19.71 -3.74
CA GLN A 26 -2.10 -20.59 -4.07
C GLN A 26 -3.09 -19.92 -5.02
N GLY A 27 -2.83 -18.69 -5.46
CA GLY A 27 -3.71 -17.92 -6.34
C GLY A 27 -4.88 -17.27 -5.62
N ARG A 28 -4.86 -17.18 -4.28
CA ARG A 28 -5.94 -16.53 -3.51
C ARG A 28 -5.70 -15.03 -3.42
N GLU A 29 -6.79 -14.26 -3.53
CA GLU A 29 -6.79 -12.83 -3.26
C GLU A 29 -6.78 -12.57 -1.75
N ILE A 30 -5.73 -11.91 -1.28
CA ILE A 30 -5.56 -11.47 0.11
C ILE A 30 -5.73 -9.95 0.14
N PRO A 31 -6.75 -9.41 0.83
CA PRO A 31 -6.94 -7.97 0.94
C PRO A 31 -5.68 -7.27 1.44
N ILE A 32 -5.32 -6.16 0.81
CA ILE A 32 -4.21 -5.33 1.29
C ILE A 32 -4.66 -4.63 2.56
N THR A 33 -4.01 -4.93 3.67
CA THR A 33 -4.30 -4.30 4.96
C THR A 33 -3.34 -3.15 5.25
N GLU A 34 -3.74 -2.26 6.15
CA GLU A 34 -2.88 -1.18 6.65
C GLU A 34 -1.55 -1.70 7.21
N ASP A 35 -1.58 -2.82 7.95
CA ASP A 35 -0.39 -3.42 8.53
C ASP A 35 0.62 -3.87 7.46
N MET A 36 0.11 -4.43 6.34
CA MET A 36 0.97 -4.78 5.20
C MET A 36 1.62 -3.56 4.56
N VAL A 37 0.90 -2.45 4.45
CA VAL A 37 1.43 -1.19 3.92
C VAL A 37 2.52 -0.64 4.85
N GLN A 38 2.27 -0.60 6.16
CA GLN A 38 3.24 -0.12 7.14
C GLN A 38 4.52 -0.96 7.15
N GLN A 39 4.40 -2.29 7.09
CA GLN A 39 5.55 -3.19 7.00
C GLN A 39 6.38 -2.92 5.74
N ALA A 40 5.72 -2.73 4.59
CA ALA A 40 6.39 -2.42 3.33
C ALA A 40 7.13 -1.08 3.39
N CYS A 41 6.50 -0.02 3.90
CA CYS A 41 7.14 1.28 4.09
C CYS A 41 8.37 1.18 5.01
N ALA A 42 8.24 0.51 6.16
CA ALA A 42 9.35 0.34 7.09
C ALA A 42 10.51 -0.47 6.49
N HIS A 43 10.21 -1.46 5.63
CA HIS A 43 11.25 -2.18 4.89
C HIS A 43 11.97 -1.26 3.88
N LEU A 44 11.21 -0.49 3.10
CA LEU A 44 11.76 0.44 2.10
C LEU A 44 12.63 1.51 2.75
N GLU A 45 12.19 2.09 3.87
CA GLU A 45 12.98 3.08 4.63
C GLU A 45 14.33 2.53 5.08
N ARG A 46 14.38 1.27 5.53
CA ARG A 46 15.63 0.60 5.93
C ARG A 46 16.53 0.27 4.75
N ALA A 47 15.94 -0.11 3.62
CA ALA A 47 16.66 -0.42 2.40
C ALA A 47 17.10 0.84 1.63
N TRP A 48 16.55 2.00 1.97
CA TRP A 48 16.81 3.24 1.29
C TRP A 48 18.24 3.73 1.56
N HIS A 49 19.06 3.69 0.52
CA HIS A 49 20.37 4.32 0.50
C HIS A 49 20.39 5.42 -0.56
N TYR A 50 20.77 6.62 -0.14
CA TYR A 50 21.05 7.69 -1.08
C TYR A 50 22.24 7.29 -1.97
N PRO A 51 22.16 7.43 -3.30
CA PRO A 51 23.29 7.10 -4.16
C PRO A 51 24.49 7.95 -3.76
N ALA A 52 25.61 7.30 -3.43
CA ALA A 52 26.86 8.00 -3.19
C ALA A 52 27.17 8.84 -4.45
N THR A 53 27.26 10.15 -4.28
CA THR A 53 27.59 11.05 -5.37
C THR A 53 28.90 10.59 -6.01
N ALA A 54 28.84 10.26 -7.30
CA ALA A 54 30.02 9.96 -8.11
C ALA A 54 30.84 11.25 -8.35
N THR A 55 31.43 11.81 -7.28
CA THR A 55 32.32 12.98 -7.37
C THR A 55 33.44 12.92 -6.35
N GLN A 56 34.14 11.80 -6.26
CA GLN A 56 35.40 11.73 -5.51
C GLN A 56 36.49 10.97 -6.25
N GLN A 57 36.66 11.23 -7.54
CA GLN A 57 37.89 10.86 -8.29
C GLN A 57 38.20 11.90 -9.36
N ARG A 58 38.51 13.14 -8.95
CA ARG A 58 39.41 14.01 -9.71
C ARG A 58 40.29 14.76 -8.71
N GLN A 59 41.60 14.71 -8.95
CA GLN A 59 42.67 15.45 -8.26
C GLN A 59 43.30 14.76 -7.04
N ALA A 60 43.77 13.53 -7.25
CA ALA A 60 45.14 13.19 -6.86
C ALA A 60 45.91 12.96 -8.16
N GLY A 61 46.70 13.94 -8.56
CA GLY A 61 47.45 13.97 -9.82
C GLY A 61 48.01 15.35 -10.06
#